data_AF-A0A1A9W1Q3-F1
#
_entry.id   AF-A0A1A9W1Q3-F1
#
_cell.length_a   1.000
_cell.length_b   1.000
_cell.length_c   1.000
_cell.angle_alpha   90.00
_cell.angle_beta   90.00
_cell.angle_gamma   90.00
#
_symmetry.space_group_name_H-M   'P 1'
#
loop_
_entity.id
_entity.type
_entity.pdbx_description
1 polymer ?
#
loop_
_entity_poly.entity_id
_entity_poly.type
_entity_poly.pdbx_seq_one_letter_code
_entity_poly.pdbx_strand_id
1 'polypeptide(L)'
;MCASQENSSNSNSESNDANENSVSRPNSPIPAITSAEEILENYGANFKILECNSQVAELLTIIRDKNTTRSDFKFYADRLIRLVIEESLNQLPYSDCSVETPTGAIYEGLKYRSGNCGVSIIRSGEAMEQGLRDCCRSIRIGKILVESDSDTHVARVVYARFPDDIARRQVLLMYPIMSTGNTAVNAVNVLKEHGVPESSIILSNLFCTPIAAKTVVTAFPKLKILTSELHPVAPNHFGQKYFGTD
;
A
#
# COMPACT_ATOMS: atom_id res chain seq x y z
N MET A 1 48.16 15.80 52.91
CA MET A 1 49.58 16.22 52.86
C MET A 1 50.22 15.55 51.67
N CYS A 2 50.78 16.38 50.78
CA CYS A 2 51.74 16.10 49.71
C CYS A 2 51.35 15.15 48.57
N ALA A 3 51.75 15.37 47.32
CA ALA A 3 52.17 16.54 46.53
C ALA A 3 52.43 15.95 45.14
N SER A 4 51.96 16.63 44.11
CA SER A 4 52.24 16.41 42.69
C SER A 4 53.70 16.71 42.34
N GLN A 5 54.26 15.98 41.38
CA GLN A 5 55.40 16.42 40.57
C GLN A 5 55.14 16.07 39.10
N GLU A 6 55.16 17.12 38.28
CA GLU A 6 55.32 17.09 36.83
C GLU A 6 56.76 16.70 36.47
N ASN A 7 56.94 16.10 35.30
CA ASN A 7 58.20 16.26 34.58
C ASN A 7 57.99 16.24 33.06
N SER A 8 58.82 17.02 32.40
CA SER A 8 58.61 17.65 31.11
C SER A 8 59.46 17.03 29.98
N SER A 9 59.07 17.37 28.75
CA SER A 9 59.91 17.68 27.56
C SER A 9 60.50 16.57 26.64
N ASN A 10 59.94 16.58 25.41
CA ASN A 10 60.55 16.63 24.05
C ASN A 10 61.66 15.66 23.59
N SER A 11 61.45 15.02 22.44
CA SER A 11 61.99 15.48 21.12
C SER A 11 61.70 14.48 19.96
N ASN A 12 61.67 15.04 18.74
CA ASN A 12 61.14 14.52 17.47
C ASN A 12 61.99 13.43 16.77
N SER A 13 61.36 12.60 15.93
CA SER A 13 61.62 12.55 14.46
C SER A 13 60.74 11.52 13.72
N GLU A 14 59.94 12.06 12.79
CA GLU A 14 59.48 11.61 11.47
C GLU A 14 59.49 10.11 11.08
N SER A 15 58.33 9.57 10.65
CA SER A 15 57.95 9.47 9.21
C SER A 15 56.72 8.58 8.98
N ASN A 16 55.83 9.10 8.11
CA ASN A 16 54.72 8.53 7.34
C ASN A 16 54.42 7.02 7.43
N ASP A 17 53.15 6.68 7.67
CA ASP A 17 52.26 6.28 6.57
C ASP A 17 50.78 6.29 6.99
N ALA A 18 50.00 6.96 6.16
CA ALA A 18 48.56 7.09 6.28
C ALA A 18 47.87 5.77 5.91
N ASN A 19 46.98 5.26 6.76
CA ASN A 19 45.85 4.47 6.28
C ASN A 19 44.71 4.47 7.32
N GLU A 20 43.96 5.57 7.39
CA GLU A 20 42.62 5.57 7.97
C GLU A 20 41.70 4.78 7.03
N ASN A 21 41.51 3.49 7.32
CA ASN A 21 40.41 2.71 6.75
C ASN A 21 39.09 3.25 7.29
N SER A 22 38.56 4.25 6.59
CA SER A 22 37.18 4.70 6.70
C SER A 22 36.25 3.55 6.30
N VAL A 23 35.67 2.89 7.29
CA VAL A 23 34.52 2.00 7.10
C VAL A 23 33.38 2.87 6.56
N SER A 24 33.18 2.83 5.25
CA SER A 24 32.10 3.52 4.56
C SER A 24 30.76 2.97 5.06
N ARG A 25 30.10 3.75 5.91
CA ARG A 25 28.68 3.55 6.21
C ARG A 25 27.91 3.82 4.92
N PRO A 26 27.01 2.94 4.45
CA PRO A 26 26.06 3.32 3.42
C PRO A 26 24.95 4.16 4.09
N ASN A 27 25.26 5.39 4.48
CA ASN A 27 24.27 6.39 4.83
C ASN A 27 24.06 7.31 3.63
N SER A 28 23.34 6.77 2.64
CA SER A 28 22.60 7.60 1.71
C SER A 28 21.14 7.52 2.15
N PRO A 29 20.47 8.63 2.52
CA PRO A 29 19.03 8.59 2.68
C PRO A 29 18.43 8.16 1.34
N ILE A 30 17.70 7.05 1.34
CA ILE A 30 16.89 6.62 0.20
C ILE A 30 16.01 7.82 -0.16
N PRO A 31 16.01 8.34 -1.41
CA PRO A 31 15.19 9.49 -1.73
C PRO A 31 13.72 9.08 -1.59
N ALA A 32 13.09 9.55 -0.51
CA ALA A 32 11.76 9.11 -0.07
C ALA A 32 10.60 9.88 -0.73
N ILE A 33 10.85 10.57 -1.84
CA ILE A 33 9.80 11.25 -2.61
C ILE A 33 10.16 11.10 -4.09
N THR A 34 9.54 10.12 -4.75
CA THR A 34 9.49 10.08 -6.22
C THR A 34 8.59 11.24 -6.64
N SER A 35 9.07 12.14 -7.50
CA SER A 35 8.26 13.27 -7.93
C SER A 35 7.01 12.79 -8.68
N ALA A 36 5.93 13.58 -8.70
CA ALA A 36 4.72 13.20 -9.42
C ALA A 36 5.01 12.93 -10.92
N GLU A 37 5.98 13.64 -11.50
CA GLU A 37 6.45 13.45 -12.88
C GLU A 37 7.16 12.11 -13.06
N GLU A 38 8.07 11.74 -12.15
CA GLU A 38 8.74 10.44 -12.17
C GLU A 38 7.76 9.28 -12.02
N ILE A 39 6.73 9.43 -11.18
CA ILE A 39 5.68 8.40 -11.04
C ILE A 39 4.92 8.24 -12.35
N LEU A 40 4.52 9.36 -12.97
CA LEU A 40 3.79 9.37 -14.23
C LEU A 40 4.60 8.74 -15.36
N GLU A 41 5.89 9.07 -15.46
CA GLU A 41 6.79 8.52 -16.48
C GLU A 41 7.01 7.01 -16.31
N ASN A 42 7.21 6.55 -15.07
CA ASN A 42 7.57 5.16 -14.82
C ASN A 42 6.36 4.20 -14.79
N TYR A 43 5.21 4.66 -14.29
CA TYR A 43 4.04 3.83 -13.98
C TYR A 43 2.75 4.26 -14.67
N GLY A 44 2.71 5.46 -15.28
CA GLY A 44 1.54 5.98 -16.00
C GLY A 44 0.48 6.63 -15.11
N ALA A 45 -0.49 7.28 -15.75
CA ALA A 45 -1.48 8.13 -15.07
C ALA A 45 -2.47 7.38 -14.16
N ASN A 46 -2.59 6.06 -14.32
CA ASN A 46 -3.48 5.23 -13.53
C ASN A 46 -2.84 4.70 -12.24
N PHE A 47 -1.55 4.95 -12.02
CA PHE A 47 -0.86 4.63 -10.77
C PHE A 47 -0.79 5.86 -9.88
N LYS A 48 -1.38 5.77 -8.69
CA LYS A 48 -1.42 6.87 -7.71
C LYS A 48 -0.84 6.42 -6.37
N ILE A 49 -0.13 7.33 -5.73
CA ILE A 49 0.33 7.19 -4.35
C ILE A 49 -0.50 8.16 -3.51
N LEU A 50 -1.00 7.68 -2.37
CA LEU A 50 -1.65 8.52 -1.37
C LEU A 50 -0.70 9.65 -0.96
N GLU A 51 -1.23 10.86 -0.78
CA GLU A 51 -0.42 11.98 -0.31
C GLU A 51 0.23 11.66 1.04
N CYS A 52 1.55 11.66 1.08
CA CYS A 52 2.32 11.33 2.28
C CYS A 52 2.57 12.59 3.11
N ASN A 53 1.66 12.88 4.04
CA ASN A 53 1.86 13.89 5.07
C ASN A 53 2.49 13.28 6.34
N SER A 54 2.84 14.12 7.32
CA SER A 54 3.49 13.68 8.56
C SER A 54 2.69 12.62 9.33
N GLN A 55 1.36 12.66 9.25
CA GLN A 55 0.49 11.64 9.88
C GLN A 55 0.61 10.30 9.16
N VAL A 56 0.53 10.27 7.82
CA VAL A 56 0.74 9.02 7.05
C VAL A 56 2.12 8.44 7.31
N ALA A 57 3.16 9.29 7.34
CA ALA A 57 4.52 8.87 7.66
C ALA A 57 4.66 8.25 9.06
N GLU A 58 3.98 8.82 10.07
CA GLU A 58 3.93 8.25 11.42
C GLU A 58 3.25 6.87 11.42
N LEU A 59 2.10 6.72 10.76
CA LEU A 59 1.39 5.44 10.65
C LEU A 59 2.29 4.36 10.02
N LEU A 60 2.95 4.69 8.91
CA LEU A 60 3.88 3.80 8.24
C LEU A 60 5.07 3.41 9.13
N THR A 61 5.60 4.38 9.89
CA THR A 61 6.70 4.15 10.83
C THR A 61 6.30 3.14 11.92
N ILE A 62 5.14 3.33 12.54
CA ILE A 62 4.65 2.43 13.60
C ILE A 62 4.36 1.03 13.04
N ILE A 63 3.73 0.92 11.87
CA ILE A 63 3.44 -0.38 11.26
C ILE A 63 4.74 -1.12 10.92
N ARG A 64 5.82 -0.41 10.58
CA ARG A 64 7.12 -1.01 10.24
C ARG A 64 8.00 -1.31 11.46
N ASP A 65 7.71 -0.75 12.64
CA ASP A 65 8.51 -1.01 13.83
C ASP A 65 8.27 -2.43 14.39
N LYS A 66 9.36 -3.18 14.52
CA LYS A 66 9.36 -4.53 15.08
C LYS A 66 8.88 -4.55 16.54
N ASN A 67 9.08 -3.46 17.28
CA ASN A 67 8.74 -3.38 18.70
C ASN A 67 7.26 -3.02 18.95
N THR A 68 6.52 -2.59 17.93
CA THR A 68 5.11 -2.26 18.06
C THR A 68 4.30 -3.48 18.48
N THR A 69 3.48 -3.34 19.51
CA THR A 69 2.60 -4.41 19.99
C THR A 69 1.56 -4.78 18.92
N ARG A 70 0.99 -5.98 19.00
CA ARG A 70 -0.06 -6.40 18.05
C ARG A 70 -1.29 -5.48 18.10
N SER A 71 -1.71 -5.07 19.30
CA SER A 71 -2.87 -4.18 19.47
C SER A 71 -2.65 -2.84 18.81
N ASP A 72 -1.47 -2.24 19.02
CA ASP A 72 -1.12 -0.96 18.41
C ASP A 72 -0.98 -1.12 16.89
N PHE A 73 -0.28 -2.16 16.44
CA PHE A 73 -0.13 -2.45 15.01
C PHE A 73 -1.48 -2.52 14.31
N LYS A 74 -2.44 -3.27 14.86
CA LYS A 74 -3.78 -3.38 14.28
C LYS A 74 -4.48 -2.01 14.26
N PHE A 75 -4.41 -1.27 15.37
CA PHE A 75 -5.04 0.05 15.48
C PHE A 75 -4.49 1.03 14.41
N TYR A 76 -3.18 1.13 14.27
CA TYR A 76 -2.56 2.03 13.29
C TYR A 76 -2.71 1.53 11.84
N ALA A 77 -2.72 0.21 11.62
CA ALA A 77 -3.04 -0.38 10.32
C ALA A 77 -4.47 -0.04 9.88
N ASP A 78 -5.45 -0.16 10.78
CA ASP A 78 -6.85 0.20 10.50
C ASP A 78 -6.99 1.68 10.13
N ARG A 79 -6.23 2.57 10.81
CA ARG A 79 -6.17 4.00 10.48
C ARG A 79 -5.62 4.25 9.07
N LEU A 80 -4.52 3.59 8.71
CA LEU A 80 -3.94 3.71 7.36
C LEU A 80 -4.89 3.15 6.29
N ILE A 81 -5.50 1.99 6.55
CA ILE A 81 -6.50 1.37 5.67
C ILE A 81 -7.65 2.35 5.41
N ARG A 82 -8.16 3.04 6.44
CA ARG A 82 -9.24 4.00 6.26
C ARG A 82 -8.86 5.10 5.26
N LEU A 83 -7.66 5.67 5.37
CA LEU A 83 -7.18 6.71 4.46
C LEU A 83 -7.08 6.20 3.01
N VAL A 84 -6.49 5.02 2.81
CA VAL A 84 -6.37 4.42 1.48
C VAL A 84 -7.73 4.07 0.89
N ILE A 85 -8.67 3.57 1.69
CA ILE A 85 -10.01 3.23 1.23
C ILE A 85 -10.78 4.49 0.82
N GLU A 86 -10.78 5.56 1.63
CA GLU A 86 -11.45 6.81 1.25
C GLU A 86 -10.90 7.36 -0.08
N GLU A 87 -9.58 7.38 -0.24
CA GLU A 87 -8.97 7.83 -1.48
C GLU A 87 -9.20 6.86 -2.66
N SER A 88 -9.40 5.56 -2.39
CA SER A 88 -9.82 4.61 -3.42
C SER A 88 -11.25 4.85 -3.86
N LEU A 89 -12.16 5.19 -2.93
CA LEU A 89 -13.55 5.50 -3.22
C LEU A 89 -13.68 6.78 -4.06
N ASN A 90 -12.76 7.75 -3.90
CA ASN A 90 -12.68 8.95 -4.74
C ASN A 90 -12.41 8.65 -6.23
N GLN A 91 -11.92 7.46 -6.56
CA GLN A 91 -11.65 7.06 -7.95
C GLN A 91 -12.85 6.41 -8.66
N LEU A 92 -13.92 6.13 -7.91
CA LEU A 92 -15.17 5.58 -8.43
C LEU A 92 -16.04 6.69 -9.05
N PRO A 93 -16.99 6.33 -9.93
CA PRO A 93 -17.75 7.33 -10.66
C PRO A 93 -18.82 8.00 -9.77
N TYR A 94 -18.90 9.32 -9.88
CA TYR A 94 -19.93 10.16 -9.27
C TYR A 94 -20.88 10.71 -10.35
N SER A 95 -22.02 11.24 -9.92
CA SER A 95 -22.96 11.99 -10.73
C SER A 95 -23.36 13.25 -9.98
N ASP A 96 -23.48 14.37 -10.68
CA ASP A 96 -23.97 15.61 -10.10
C ASP A 96 -25.39 15.42 -9.56
N CYS A 97 -25.67 16.08 -8.43
CA CYS A 97 -27.00 16.12 -7.86
C CYS A 97 -27.22 17.44 -7.13
N SER A 98 -28.47 17.90 -7.09
CA SER A 98 -28.87 19.02 -6.27
C SER A 98 -29.78 18.52 -5.15
N VAL A 99 -29.59 19.06 -3.95
CA VAL A 99 -30.45 18.80 -2.79
C VAL A 99 -30.93 20.11 -2.20
N GLU A 100 -32.13 20.10 -1.64
CA GLU A 100 -32.63 21.21 -0.84
C GLU A 100 -32.15 21.02 0.61
N THR A 101 -31.47 22.03 1.16
CA THR A 101 -30.99 22.02 2.54
C THR A 101 -32.15 22.27 3.51
N PRO A 102 -32.01 21.94 4.80
CA PRO A 102 -33.02 22.29 5.82
C PRO A 102 -33.30 23.80 5.94
N THR A 103 -32.45 24.66 5.36
CA THR A 103 -32.65 26.12 5.32
C THR A 103 -33.35 26.59 4.04
N GLY A 104 -33.80 25.68 3.17
CA GLY A 104 -34.46 25.98 1.89
C GLY A 104 -33.51 26.43 0.76
N ALA A 105 -32.19 26.32 0.96
CA ALA A 105 -31.22 26.63 -0.08
C ALA A 105 -30.97 25.40 -0.96
N ILE A 106 -30.69 25.61 -2.25
CA ILE A 106 -30.23 24.53 -3.12
C ILE A 106 -28.72 24.37 -2.95
N TYR A 107 -28.28 23.15 -2.65
CA TYR A 107 -26.87 22.76 -2.63
C TYR A 107 -26.57 21.87 -3.83
N GLU A 108 -25.61 22.30 -4.66
CA GLU A 108 -25.08 21.51 -5.76
C GLU A 108 -23.93 20.64 -5.25
N GLY A 109 -24.09 19.33 -5.37
CA GLY A 109 -23.16 18.34 -4.85
C GLY A 109 -23.03 17.12 -5.74
N LEU A 110 -22.44 16.07 -5.17
CA LEU A 110 -22.16 14.82 -5.87
C LEU A 110 -22.85 13.64 -5.19
N LYS A 111 -23.27 12.69 -6.00
CA LYS A 111 -23.81 11.41 -5.56
C LYS A 111 -23.00 10.26 -6.15
N TYR A 112 -22.72 9.27 -5.30
CA TYR A 112 -22.08 8.04 -5.72
C TYR A 112 -22.94 7.28 -6.73
N ARG A 113 -22.37 6.82 -7.85
CA ARG A 113 -23.09 5.91 -8.75
C ARG A 113 -23.22 4.54 -8.10
N SER A 114 -24.38 3.91 -8.27
CA SER A 114 -24.62 2.56 -7.79
C SER A 114 -23.81 1.53 -8.60
N GLY A 115 -23.67 0.31 -8.06
CA GLY A 115 -23.01 -0.79 -8.77
C GLY A 115 -21.56 -1.05 -8.36
N ASN A 116 -21.10 -0.59 -7.20
CA ASN A 116 -19.74 -0.90 -6.73
C ASN A 116 -19.72 -2.15 -5.84
N CYS A 117 -18.61 -2.86 -5.80
CA CYS A 117 -18.34 -3.94 -4.86
C CYS A 117 -16.86 -3.99 -4.47
N GLY A 118 -16.57 -4.51 -3.28
CA GLY A 118 -15.21 -4.87 -2.89
C GLY A 118 -14.88 -6.31 -3.33
N VAL A 119 -13.60 -6.59 -3.56
CA VAL A 119 -13.07 -7.95 -3.68
C VAL A 119 -11.79 -8.03 -2.85
N SER A 120 -11.73 -8.92 -1.86
CA SER A 120 -10.52 -9.13 -1.07
C SER A 120 -9.73 -10.32 -1.60
N ILE A 121 -8.41 -10.14 -1.71
CA ILE A 121 -7.49 -11.26 -1.94
C ILE A 121 -7.14 -11.88 -0.59
N ILE A 122 -7.59 -13.11 -0.37
CA ILE A 122 -7.36 -13.87 0.86
C ILE A 122 -5.87 -14.21 1.00
N ARG A 123 -5.26 -14.11 2.18
CA ARG A 123 -5.85 -13.71 3.48
C ARG A 123 -5.67 -12.22 3.80
N SER A 124 -4.56 -11.60 3.40
CA SER A 124 -4.22 -10.25 3.84
C SER A 124 -5.20 -9.16 3.37
N GLY A 125 -5.85 -9.34 2.21
CA GLY A 125 -6.90 -8.44 1.73
C GLY A 125 -8.11 -8.33 2.65
N GLU A 126 -8.35 -9.34 3.49
CA GLU A 126 -9.48 -9.34 4.44
C GLU A 126 -9.32 -8.27 5.54
N ALA A 127 -8.08 -7.86 5.84
CA ALA A 127 -7.79 -6.78 6.77
C ALA A 127 -8.44 -5.44 6.34
N MET A 128 -8.61 -5.24 5.04
CA MET A 128 -9.15 -4.01 4.47
C MET A 128 -10.69 -3.98 4.40
N GLU A 129 -11.35 -5.13 4.57
CA GLU A 129 -12.79 -5.23 4.43
C GLU A 129 -13.54 -4.39 5.47
N GLN A 130 -13.03 -4.33 6.71
CA GLN A 130 -13.67 -3.55 7.75
C GLN A 130 -13.63 -2.05 7.42
N GLY A 131 -12.46 -1.54 6.99
CA GLY A 131 -12.33 -0.15 6.55
C GLY A 131 -13.30 0.20 5.42
N LEU A 132 -13.49 -0.72 4.46
CA LEU A 132 -14.47 -0.55 3.39
C LEU A 132 -15.93 -0.55 3.89
N ARG A 133 -16.29 -1.46 4.81
CA ARG A 133 -17.66 -1.50 5.38
C ARG A 133 -17.96 -0.26 6.23
N ASP A 134 -16.96 0.30 6.91
CA ASP A 134 -17.09 1.51 7.69
C ASP A 134 -17.32 2.76 6.82
N CYS A 135 -16.85 2.74 5.56
CA CYS A 135 -17.17 3.78 4.57
C CYS A 135 -18.49 3.51 3.85
N CYS A 136 -18.80 2.24 3.55
CA CYS A 136 -19.89 1.82 2.69
C CYS A 136 -20.70 0.66 3.31
N ARG A 137 -21.71 1.00 4.13
CA ARG A 137 -22.48 0.03 4.95
C ARG A 137 -23.08 -1.17 4.20
N SER A 138 -23.44 -1.02 2.93
CA SER A 138 -24.14 -2.06 2.16
C SER A 138 -23.35 -2.55 0.93
N ILE A 139 -22.03 -2.36 0.93
CA ILE A 139 -21.19 -2.83 -0.17
C ILE A 139 -21.05 -4.35 -0.12
N ARG A 140 -21.24 -5.00 -1.28
CA ARG A 140 -21.01 -6.43 -1.43
C ARG A 140 -19.50 -6.69 -1.51
N ILE A 141 -19.03 -7.77 -0.89
CA ILE A 141 -17.62 -8.15 -0.90
C ILE A 141 -17.49 -9.57 -1.46
N GLY A 142 -16.82 -9.68 -2.61
CA GLY A 142 -16.33 -10.95 -3.15
C GLY A 142 -14.96 -11.32 -2.58
N LYS A 143 -14.54 -12.56 -2.80
CA LYS A 143 -13.26 -13.06 -2.30
C LYS A 143 -12.53 -13.89 -3.35
N ILE A 144 -11.21 -13.77 -3.39
CA ILE A 144 -10.31 -14.58 -4.21
C ILE A 144 -9.24 -15.17 -3.31
N LEU A 145 -9.05 -16.48 -3.34
CA LEU A 145 -7.90 -17.16 -2.74
C LEU A 145 -6.93 -17.52 -3.85
N VAL A 146 -5.72 -16.97 -3.76
CA VAL A 146 -4.60 -17.31 -4.63
C VAL A 146 -3.57 -18.03 -3.78
N GLU A 147 -3.22 -19.24 -4.17
CA GLU A 147 -2.15 -20.02 -3.54
C GLU A 147 -0.99 -20.14 -4.52
N SER A 148 0.23 -19.98 -4.02
CA SER A 148 1.44 -20.31 -4.80
C SER A 148 1.78 -21.76 -4.53
N ASP A 149 1.86 -22.54 -5.60
CA ASP A 149 2.32 -23.92 -5.53
C ASP A 149 3.76 -23.95 -4.99
N SER A 150 4.03 -24.80 -3.99
CA SER A 150 5.32 -24.85 -3.29
C SER A 150 6.47 -25.29 -4.17
N ASP A 151 6.18 -26.09 -5.20
CA ASP A 151 7.18 -26.80 -5.97
C ASP A 151 7.46 -26.07 -7.29
N THR A 152 6.42 -25.49 -7.89
CA THR A 152 6.49 -24.79 -9.19
C THR A 152 6.50 -23.27 -9.06
N HIS A 153 6.19 -22.73 -7.88
CA HIS A 153 5.98 -21.30 -7.64
C HIS A 153 4.93 -20.65 -8.55
N VAL A 154 4.11 -21.45 -9.22
CA VAL A 154 2.99 -20.96 -10.02
C VAL A 154 1.84 -20.61 -9.09
N ALA A 155 1.42 -19.35 -9.13
CA ALA A 155 0.25 -18.92 -8.38
C ALA A 155 -1.03 -19.37 -9.10
N ARG A 156 -1.87 -20.16 -8.42
CA ARG A 156 -3.15 -20.67 -8.91
C ARG A 156 -4.29 -20.15 -8.04
N VAL A 157 -5.42 -19.88 -8.68
CA VAL A 157 -6.64 -19.47 -8.00
C VAL A 157 -7.35 -20.71 -7.50
N VAL A 158 -7.49 -20.81 -6.19
CA VAL A 158 -8.05 -21.99 -5.51
C VAL A 158 -9.52 -21.78 -5.19
N TYR A 159 -9.92 -20.53 -4.99
CA TYR A 159 -11.30 -20.16 -4.70
C TYR A 159 -11.59 -18.76 -5.21
N ALA A 160 -12.75 -18.58 -5.83
CA ALA A 160 -13.27 -17.28 -6.22
C ALA A 160 -14.78 -17.27 -6.01
N ARG A 161 -15.29 -16.28 -5.27
CA ARG A 161 -16.72 -16.09 -5.08
C ARG A 161 -17.07 -14.62 -5.15
N PHE A 162 -17.98 -14.28 -6.05
CA PHE A 162 -18.33 -12.90 -6.38
C PHE A 162 -19.84 -12.68 -6.29
N PRO A 163 -20.30 -11.42 -6.26
CA PRO A 163 -21.68 -11.10 -6.60
C PRO A 163 -22.02 -11.59 -8.03
N ASP A 164 -23.23 -12.11 -8.23
CA ASP A 164 -23.67 -12.68 -9.52
C ASP A 164 -23.60 -11.67 -10.68
N ASP A 165 -23.68 -10.38 -10.37
CA ASP A 165 -23.63 -9.29 -11.34
C ASP A 165 -22.28 -8.58 -11.44
N ILE A 166 -21.18 -9.19 -10.95
CA ILE A 166 -19.84 -8.56 -10.87
C ILE A 166 -19.35 -7.99 -12.22
N ALA A 167 -19.66 -8.63 -13.35
CA ALA A 167 -19.27 -8.17 -14.68
C ALA A 167 -19.77 -6.74 -15.02
N ARG A 168 -20.82 -6.27 -14.33
CA ARG A 168 -21.42 -4.93 -14.53
C ARG A 168 -21.04 -3.95 -13.42
N ARG A 169 -20.15 -4.33 -12.50
CA ARG A 169 -19.79 -3.56 -11.32
C ARG A 169 -18.44 -2.86 -11.47
N GLN A 170 -18.26 -1.79 -10.71
CA GLN A 170 -16.93 -1.30 -10.39
C GLN A 170 -16.37 -2.10 -9.20
N VAL A 171 -15.14 -2.59 -9.34
CA VAL A 171 -14.51 -3.48 -8.38
C VAL A 171 -13.40 -2.76 -7.64
N LEU A 172 -13.53 -2.66 -6.33
CA LEU A 172 -12.44 -2.26 -5.43
C LEU A 172 -11.70 -3.52 -4.99
N LEU A 173 -10.62 -3.86 -5.70
CA LEU A 173 -9.76 -5.00 -5.38
C LEU A 173 -8.81 -4.62 -4.25
N MET A 174 -8.90 -5.31 -3.12
CA MET A 174 -8.15 -5.00 -1.90
C MET A 174 -7.05 -6.03 -1.66
N TYR A 175 -5.81 -5.55 -1.64
CA TYR A 175 -4.64 -6.36 -1.32
C TYR A 175 -3.54 -5.48 -0.74
N PRO A 176 -3.19 -5.60 0.55
CA PRO A 176 -2.36 -4.60 1.22
C PRO A 176 -0.88 -4.68 0.89
N ILE A 177 -0.36 -5.81 0.41
CA ILE A 177 1.07 -6.04 0.22
C ILE A 177 1.34 -6.52 -1.19
N MET A 178 2.07 -5.74 -1.97
CA MET A 178 2.51 -6.10 -3.32
C MET A 178 4.03 -6.14 -3.40
N SER A 179 4.60 -7.34 -3.28
CA SER A 179 6.05 -7.56 -3.34
C SER A 179 6.57 -7.80 -4.76
N THR A 180 5.94 -8.68 -5.55
CA THR A 180 6.29 -8.93 -6.96
C THR A 180 5.19 -8.53 -7.95
N GLY A 181 3.95 -8.37 -7.46
CA GLY A 181 2.77 -8.08 -8.26
C GLY A 181 2.02 -9.32 -8.78
N ASN A 182 2.62 -10.50 -8.78
CA ASN A 182 2.05 -11.71 -9.40
C ASN A 182 0.68 -12.09 -8.82
N THR A 183 0.50 -12.01 -7.51
CA THR A 183 -0.79 -12.30 -6.86
C THR A 183 -1.89 -11.35 -7.34
N ALA A 184 -1.57 -10.05 -7.44
CA ALA A 184 -2.51 -9.05 -7.95
C ALA A 184 -2.82 -9.30 -9.43
N VAL A 185 -1.82 -9.66 -10.24
CA VAL A 185 -2.02 -9.99 -11.65
C VAL A 185 -2.98 -11.17 -11.82
N ASN A 186 -2.79 -12.24 -11.05
CA ASN A 186 -3.68 -13.39 -11.10
C ASN A 186 -5.09 -13.05 -10.66
N ALA A 187 -5.26 -12.26 -9.59
CA ALA A 187 -6.58 -11.83 -9.15
C ALA A 187 -7.30 -10.97 -10.20
N VAL A 188 -6.58 -10.06 -10.88
CA VAL A 188 -7.15 -9.26 -11.98
C VAL A 188 -7.54 -10.14 -13.17
N ASN A 189 -6.73 -11.15 -13.52
CA ASN A 189 -7.09 -12.11 -14.57
C ASN A 189 -8.38 -12.86 -14.24
N VAL A 190 -8.55 -13.35 -13.01
CA VAL A 190 -9.81 -13.98 -12.58
C VAL A 190 -11.00 -13.04 -12.73
N LEU A 191 -10.87 -11.77 -12.33
CA LEU A 191 -11.94 -10.80 -12.49
C LEU A 191 -12.28 -10.61 -13.98
N LYS A 192 -11.29 -10.54 -14.86
CA LYS A 192 -11.48 -10.44 -16.32
C LYS A 192 -12.13 -11.70 -16.89
N GLU A 193 -11.77 -12.89 -16.43
CA GLU A 193 -12.43 -14.16 -16.79
C GLU A 193 -13.92 -14.17 -16.39
N HIS A 194 -14.27 -13.47 -15.30
CA HIS A 194 -15.66 -13.26 -14.87
C HIS A 194 -16.33 -12.06 -15.54
N GLY A 195 -15.75 -11.54 -16.63
CA GLY A 195 -16.33 -10.48 -17.46
C GLY A 195 -16.17 -9.06 -16.91
N VAL A 196 -15.38 -8.84 -15.86
CA VAL A 196 -15.12 -7.50 -15.33
C VAL A 196 -14.17 -6.76 -16.28
N PRO A 197 -14.55 -5.58 -16.80
CA PRO A 197 -13.65 -4.78 -17.61
C PRO A 197 -12.46 -4.28 -16.78
N GLU A 198 -11.26 -4.34 -17.35
CA GLU A 198 -10.03 -3.89 -16.68
C GLU A 198 -10.12 -2.44 -16.15
N SER A 199 -10.74 -1.55 -16.92
CA SER A 199 -10.95 -0.14 -16.54
C SER A 199 -11.96 0.07 -15.42
N SER A 200 -12.69 -0.97 -15.03
CA SER A 200 -13.65 -0.97 -13.91
C SER A 200 -13.05 -1.53 -12.62
N ILE A 201 -11.77 -1.89 -12.64
CA ILE A 201 -11.06 -2.42 -11.47
C ILE A 201 -10.19 -1.29 -10.90
N ILE A 202 -10.24 -1.11 -9.59
CA ILE A 202 -9.37 -0.23 -8.82
C ILE A 202 -8.69 -1.11 -7.79
N LEU A 203 -7.36 -1.18 -7.83
CA LEU A 203 -6.54 -1.92 -6.87
C LEU A 203 -6.12 -1.01 -5.73
N SER A 204 -6.67 -1.27 -4.54
CA SER A 204 -6.34 -0.60 -3.28
C SER A 204 -5.26 -1.37 -2.53
N ASN A 205 -4.10 -0.76 -2.35
CA ASN A 205 -2.92 -1.35 -1.75
C ASN A 205 -2.32 -0.44 -0.66
N LEU A 206 -1.58 -1.02 0.28
CA LEU A 206 -0.85 -0.24 1.30
C LEU A 206 0.63 -0.15 0.94
N PHE A 207 1.27 -1.30 0.72
CA PHE A 207 2.71 -1.45 0.56
C PHE A 207 3.05 -1.95 -0.83
N CYS A 208 3.59 -1.10 -1.69
CA CYS A 208 3.96 -1.47 -3.06
C CYS A 208 5.46 -1.40 -3.25
N THR A 209 6.05 -2.40 -3.90
CA THR A 209 7.43 -2.30 -4.41
C THR A 209 7.44 -1.73 -5.84
N PRO A 210 8.52 -1.06 -6.28
CA PRO A 210 8.71 -0.64 -7.68
C PRO A 210 8.51 -1.78 -8.69
N ILE A 211 9.03 -2.97 -8.36
CA ILE A 211 8.90 -4.16 -9.21
C ILE A 211 7.42 -4.56 -9.33
N ALA A 212 6.70 -4.62 -8.21
CA ALA A 212 5.28 -4.98 -8.23
C ALA A 212 4.43 -3.95 -8.99
N ALA A 213 4.68 -2.66 -8.77
CA ALA A 213 4.02 -1.60 -9.52
C ALA A 213 4.23 -1.81 -11.03
N LYS A 214 5.48 -2.00 -11.47
CA LYS A 214 5.83 -2.19 -12.88
C LYS A 214 5.16 -3.44 -13.47
N THR A 215 5.17 -4.56 -12.75
CA THR A 215 4.51 -5.81 -13.17
C THR A 215 3.03 -5.58 -13.45
N VAL A 216 2.31 -4.95 -12.53
CA VAL A 216 0.85 -4.80 -12.64
C VAL A 216 0.48 -3.76 -13.70
N VAL A 217 1.14 -2.59 -13.75
CA VAL A 217 0.82 -1.55 -14.75
C VAL A 217 1.13 -2.00 -16.18
N THR A 218 2.18 -2.84 -16.35
CA THR A 218 2.53 -3.39 -17.66
C THR A 218 1.50 -4.44 -18.11
N ALA A 219 1.02 -5.27 -17.18
CA ALA A 219 0.02 -6.28 -17.48
C ALA A 219 -1.38 -5.68 -17.72
N PHE A 220 -1.73 -4.61 -17.01
CA PHE A 220 -3.07 -4.00 -17.03
C PHE A 220 -3.00 -2.46 -17.09
N PRO A 221 -2.70 -1.87 -18.25
CA PRO A 221 -2.51 -0.43 -18.38
C PRO A 221 -3.79 0.40 -18.11
N LYS A 222 -4.99 -0.21 -18.17
CA LYS A 222 -6.28 0.47 -17.90
C LYS A 222 -6.72 0.33 -16.45
N LEU A 223 -6.07 -0.54 -15.66
CA LEU A 223 -6.35 -0.73 -14.23
C LEU A 223 -5.90 0.51 -13.46
N LYS A 224 -6.75 1.00 -12.54
CA LYS A 224 -6.34 2.03 -11.58
C LYS A 224 -5.69 1.38 -10.36
N ILE A 225 -4.58 1.94 -9.89
CA ILE A 225 -3.85 1.45 -8.71
C ILE A 225 -3.67 2.61 -7.74
N LEU A 226 -4.04 2.39 -6.49
CA LEU A 226 -3.75 3.29 -5.39
C LEU A 226 -2.91 2.56 -4.34
N THR A 227 -1.79 3.15 -3.93
CA THR A 227 -0.95 2.63 -2.84
C THR A 227 -0.68 3.72 -1.80
N SER A 228 -0.46 3.37 -0.53
CA SER A 228 0.00 4.37 0.45
C SER A 228 1.47 4.71 0.32
N GLU A 229 2.29 3.79 -0.16
CA GLU A 229 3.71 4.05 -0.42
C GLU A 229 4.27 3.21 -1.57
N LEU A 230 5.41 3.66 -2.08
CA LEU A 230 6.28 2.92 -2.98
C LEU A 230 7.65 2.74 -2.31
N HIS A 231 7.96 1.52 -1.88
CA HIS A 231 9.17 1.24 -1.09
C HIS A 231 9.82 -0.07 -1.54
N PRO A 232 11.17 -0.15 -1.64
CA PRO A 232 11.86 -1.37 -2.10
C PRO A 232 11.57 -2.62 -1.26
N VAL A 233 11.28 -2.43 0.03
CA VAL A 233 11.01 -3.50 1.00
C VAL A 233 9.55 -3.46 1.47
N ALA A 234 8.81 -4.52 1.15
CA ALA A 234 7.46 -4.74 1.62
C ALA A 234 7.44 -5.38 3.04
N PRO A 235 6.54 -4.95 3.95
CA PRO A 235 6.38 -5.54 5.27
C PRO A 235 5.62 -6.88 5.18
N ASN A 236 6.30 -7.94 4.74
CA ASN A 236 5.69 -9.26 4.51
C ASN A 236 5.08 -9.89 5.77
N HIS A 237 5.46 -9.42 6.96
CA HIS A 237 4.89 -9.85 8.25
C HIS A 237 3.50 -9.26 8.55
N PHE A 238 3.00 -8.32 7.72
CA PHE A 238 1.75 -7.59 8.00
C PHE A 238 0.56 -8.53 8.22
N GLY A 239 0.39 -9.55 7.38
CA GLY A 239 -0.71 -10.51 7.54
C GLY A 239 -0.64 -11.27 8.86
N GLN A 240 0.53 -11.78 9.23
CA GLN A 240 0.74 -12.51 10.48
C GLN A 240 0.46 -11.63 11.69
N LYS A 241 1.03 -10.42 11.73
CA LYS A 241 0.87 -9.49 12.85
C LYS A 241 -0.56 -8.95 12.96
N TYR A 242 -1.21 -8.63 11.84
CA TYR A 242 -2.59 -8.14 11.82
C TYR A 242 -3.57 -9.19 12.37
N PHE A 243 -3.45 -10.44 11.92
CA PHE A 243 -4.35 -11.51 12.35
C PHE A 243 -3.92 -12.18 13.67
N GLY A 244 -2.66 -12.04 14.10
CA GLY A 244 -2.10 -12.71 15.28
C GLY A 244 -1.82 -14.17 15.03
N THR A 245 -1.14 -14.46 13.92
CA THR A 245 -0.69 -15.81 13.54
C THR A 245 0.83 -15.87 13.39
N ASP A 246 1.53 -15.00 14.11
CA ASP A 246 2.97 -14.97 14.29
C ASP A 246 3.49 -16.07 15.22
#